data_AF-A0A1E3QC47-F1
#
_entry.id   AF-A0A1E3QC47-F1
#
_cell.length_a   1.000
_cell.length_b   1.000
_cell.length_c   1.000
_cell.angle_alpha   90.00
_cell.angle_beta   90.00
_cell.angle_gamma   90.00
#
_symmetry.space_group_name_H-M   'P 1'
#
loop_
_entity.id
_entity.type
_entity.pdbx_description
1 polymer ?
#
loop_
_entity_poly.entity_id
_entity_poly.type
_entity_poly.pdbx_seq_one_letter_code
_entity_poly.pdbx_strand_id
1 'polypeptide(L)'
;MMHSSVLLQAEVQALQTANKAANRRHQRRRKRLQHGGILTVQEGLDLIQRIEVDKQIQHETGKNDQIRENETKQRRCGNCGETGHNSRTCKKN
;
A
#
# COMPACT_ATOMS: atom_id res chain seq x y z
N MET A 1 -24.35 -39.05 39.28
CA MET A 1 -23.00 -38.47 39.47
C MET A 1 -22.26 -38.19 38.15
N MET A 2 -22.34 -39.06 37.13
CA MET A 2 -21.66 -38.86 35.83
C MET A 2 -22.16 -37.68 34.97
N HIS A 3 -23.43 -37.29 35.08
CA HIS A 3 -23.99 -36.24 34.22
C HIS A 3 -23.38 -34.85 34.51
N SER A 4 -23.24 -34.51 35.79
CA SER A 4 -22.64 -33.23 36.21
C SER A 4 -21.18 -33.11 35.76
N SER A 5 -20.39 -34.19 35.89
CA SER A 5 -18.99 -34.17 35.43
C SER A 5 -18.86 -33.98 33.93
N VAL A 6 -19.79 -34.52 33.13
CA VAL A 6 -19.79 -34.36 31.67
C VAL A 6 -20.13 -32.92 31.28
N LEU A 7 -21.12 -32.29 31.94
CA LEU A 7 -21.48 -30.89 31.69
C LEU A 7 -20.32 -29.95 32.04
N LEU A 8 -19.67 -30.16 33.18
CA LEU A 8 -18.51 -29.37 33.59
C LEU A 8 -17.33 -29.54 32.63
N GLN A 9 -17.07 -30.75 32.14
CA GLN A 9 -16.03 -30.99 31.13
C GLN A 9 -16.33 -30.28 29.82
N ALA A 10 -17.59 -30.27 29.37
CA ALA A 10 -17.99 -29.56 28.16
C ALA A 10 -17.81 -28.04 28.30
N GLU A 11 -18.16 -27.48 29.46
CA GLU A 11 -17.97 -26.06 29.75
C GLU A 11 -16.48 -25.68 29.81
N VAL A 12 -15.65 -26.48 30.47
CA VAL A 12 -14.20 -26.28 30.51
C VAL A 12 -13.61 -26.31 29.10
N GLN A 13 -14.04 -27.24 28.25
CA GLN A 13 -13.58 -27.31 26.86
C GLN A 13 -14.03 -26.07 26.05
N ALA A 14 -15.27 -25.61 26.23
CA ALA A 14 -15.77 -24.39 25.60
C ALA A 14 -14.97 -23.16 26.04
N LEU A 15 -14.70 -23.02 27.33
CA LEU A 15 -13.90 -21.93 27.88
C LEU A 15 -12.45 -21.96 27.38
N GLN A 16 -11.83 -23.15 27.30
CA GLN A 16 -10.47 -23.30 26.79
C GLN A 16 -10.36 -22.95 25.30
N THR A 17 -11.34 -23.36 24.48
CA THR A 17 -11.36 -23.02 23.05
C THR A 17 -11.57 -21.52 22.84
N ALA A 18 -12.48 -20.89 23.59
CA ALA A 18 -12.69 -19.45 23.58
C ALA A 18 -11.43 -18.68 24.00
N ASN A 19 -10.76 -19.11 25.07
CA ASN A 19 -9.50 -18.50 25.53
C ASN A 19 -8.37 -18.63 24.50
N LYS A 20 -8.22 -19.81 23.86
CA LYS A 20 -7.25 -20.00 22.77
C LYS A 20 -7.55 -19.06 21.60
N ALA A 21 -8.82 -18.87 21.24
CA ALA A 21 -9.22 -17.93 20.19
C ALA A 21 -8.93 -16.47 20.56
N ALA A 22 -9.23 -16.05 21.81
CA ALA A 22 -8.92 -14.72 22.32
C ALA A 22 -7.41 -14.46 22.33
N ASN A 23 -6.60 -15.39 22.85
CA ASN A 23 -5.15 -15.29 22.84
C ASN A 23 -4.56 -15.20 21.44
N ARG A 24 -5.08 -15.99 20.48
CA ARG A 24 -4.70 -15.87 19.06
C ARG A 24 -5.03 -14.49 18.50
N ARG A 25 -6.19 -13.91 18.84
CA ARG A 25 -6.55 -12.52 18.44
C ARG A 25 -5.59 -11.50 19.05
N HIS A 26 -5.28 -11.61 20.33
CA HIS A 26 -4.30 -10.73 21.00
C HIS A 26 -2.92 -10.83 20.37
N GLN A 27 -2.44 -12.04 20.08
CA GLN A 27 -1.16 -12.27 19.40
C GLN A 27 -1.16 -11.67 17.99
N ARG A 28 -2.23 -11.85 17.21
CA ARG A 28 -2.37 -11.23 15.88
C ARG A 28 -2.38 -9.70 15.97
N ARG A 29 -3.08 -9.12 16.95
CA ARG A 29 -3.08 -7.67 17.20
C ARG A 29 -1.68 -7.18 17.57
N ARG A 30 -0.97 -7.87 18.47
CA ARG A 30 0.42 -7.55 18.83
C ARG A 30 1.37 -7.65 17.64
N LYS A 31 1.27 -8.70 16.81
CA LYS A 31 2.06 -8.85 15.58
C LYS A 31 1.76 -7.75 14.56
N ARG A 32 0.49 -7.37 14.39
CA ARG A 32 0.10 -6.22 13.53
C ARG A 32 0.66 -4.90 14.05
N LEU A 33 0.68 -4.71 15.38
CA LEU A 33 1.28 -3.57 16.05
C LEU A 33 2.79 -3.69 16.23
N GLN A 34 3.45 -4.74 15.72
CA GLN A 34 4.89 -4.95 15.90
C GLN A 34 5.74 -3.97 15.07
N HIS A 35 5.12 -3.24 14.14
CA HIS A 35 5.68 -2.04 13.49
C HIS A 35 5.05 -0.74 14.02
N GLY A 36 4.15 -0.84 14.99
CA GLY A 36 3.47 0.27 15.65
C GLY A 36 3.83 0.28 17.13
N GLY A 37 5.08 0.63 17.43
CA GLY A 37 5.47 0.98 18.79
C GLY A 37 4.53 2.05 19.37
N ILE A 38 4.62 2.30 20.67
CA ILE A 38 4.01 3.51 21.24
C ILE A 38 4.84 4.66 20.66
N LEU A 39 4.39 5.21 19.52
CA LEU A 39 4.95 6.44 19.01
C LEU A 39 4.70 7.47 20.11
N THR A 40 5.77 8.01 20.65
CA THR A 40 5.70 9.26 21.36
C THR A 40 5.07 10.30 20.42
N VAL A 41 4.40 11.30 20.99
CA VAL A 41 3.79 12.38 20.18
C VAL A 41 4.81 12.96 19.19
N GLN A 42 6.08 13.07 19.61
CA GLN A 42 7.17 13.53 18.77
C GLN A 42 7.45 12.61 17.57
N GLU A 43 7.58 11.29 17.80
CA GLU A 43 7.82 10.34 16.70
C GLU A 43 6.65 10.31 15.71
N GLY A 44 5.42 10.55 16.18
CA GLY A 44 4.25 10.71 15.33
C GLY A 44 4.33 11.96 14.44
N LEU A 45 4.75 13.10 15.01
CA LEU A 45 4.95 14.34 14.28
C LEU A 45 6.08 14.23 13.25
N ASP A 46 7.19 13.60 13.62
CA ASP A 46 8.33 13.37 12.73
C ASP A 46 7.95 12.51 11.51
N LEU A 47 7.07 11.51 11.71
CA LEU A 47 6.53 10.70 10.61
C LEU A 47 5.63 11.50 9.68
N ILE A 48 4.77 12.36 10.21
CA ILE A 48 3.92 13.25 9.40
C ILE A 48 4.80 14.18 8.57
N GLN A 49 5.83 14.76 9.18
CA GLN A 49 6.77 15.65 8.50
C GLN A 49 7.52 14.94 7.36
N ARG A 50 8.00 13.71 7.57
CA ARG A 50 8.65 12.92 6.51
C ARG A 50 7.72 12.65 5.34
N ILE A 51 6.47 12.24 5.62
CA ILE A 51 5.46 11.97 4.58
C ILE A 51 5.17 13.24 3.77
N GLU A 52 5.12 14.40 4.41
CA GLU A 52 4.86 15.68 3.74
C GLU A 52 6.02 16.11 2.85
N VAL A 53 7.26 15.95 3.33
CA VAL A 53 8.48 16.18 2.53
C VAL A 53 8.53 15.24 1.32
N ASP A 54 8.25 13.95 1.50
CA ASP A 54 8.25 12.98 0.40
C ASP A 54 7.20 13.31 -0.67
N LYS A 55 6.00 13.75 -0.25
CA LYS A 55 4.95 14.22 -1.17
C LYS A 55 5.38 15.45 -1.95
N GLN A 56 6.06 16.40 -1.29
CA GLN A 56 6.58 17.59 -1.96
C GLN A 56 7.64 17.22 -3.00
N ILE A 57 8.60 16.36 -2.63
CA ILE A 57 9.65 15.86 -3.54
C ILE A 57 9.00 15.19 -4.75
N GLN A 58 8.04 14.28 -4.54
CA GLN A 58 7.34 13.59 -5.64
C GLN A 58 6.61 14.55 -6.59
N HIS A 59 6.00 15.60 -6.04
CA HIS A 59 5.31 16.59 -6.85
C HIS A 59 6.27 17.48 -7.65
N GLU A 60 7.44 17.81 -7.08
CA GLU A 60 8.48 18.59 -7.76
C GLU A 60 9.22 17.75 -8.82
N THR A 61 9.59 16.50 -8.53
CA THR A 61 10.25 15.61 -9.50
C THR A 61 9.28 15.17 -10.59
N GLY A 62 8.04 14.79 -10.25
CA GLY A 62 7.03 14.39 -11.23
C GLY A 62 6.64 15.51 -12.19
N LYS A 63 6.62 16.77 -11.76
CA LYS A 63 6.43 17.92 -12.67
C LYS A 63 7.61 18.09 -13.62
N ASN A 64 8.84 17.97 -13.13
CA ASN A 64 10.04 18.10 -13.96
C ASN A 64 10.13 16.97 -15.01
N ASP A 65 9.76 15.74 -14.66
CA ASP A 65 9.73 14.62 -15.59
C ASP A 65 8.63 14.78 -16.65
N GLN A 66 7.42 15.23 -16.27
CA GLN A 66 6.34 15.51 -17.23
C GLN A 66 6.67 16.66 -18.21
N ILE A 67 7.34 17.72 -17.74
CA ILE A 67 7.78 18.82 -18.62
C ILE A 67 8.81 18.29 -19.62
N ARG A 68 9.81 17.51 -19.17
CA ARG A 68 10.85 16.95 -20.05
C ARG A 68 10.32 15.93 -21.06
N GLU A 69 9.34 15.12 -20.66
CA GLU A 69 8.75 14.11 -21.55
C GLU A 69 7.87 14.74 -22.64
N ASN A 70 7.25 15.90 -22.36
CA ASN A 70 6.45 16.64 -23.31
C ASN A 70 7.29 17.48 -24.30
N GLU A 71 8.54 17.82 -23.95
CA GLU A 71 9.42 18.67 -24.78
C GLU A 71 10.16 17.93 -25.92
N THR A 72 10.21 16.58 -25.96
CA THR A 72 11.21 15.89 -26.84
C THR A 72 10.70 14.86 -27.84
N LYS A 73 9.40 14.61 -27.99
CA LYS A 73 8.90 13.71 -29.06
C LYS A 73 8.32 14.49 -30.24
N GLN A 74 9.20 14.93 -31.16
CA GLN A 74 8.77 15.36 -32.49
C GLN A 74 7.85 14.29 -33.11
N ARG A 75 6.67 14.70 -33.56
CA ARG A 75 5.67 13.78 -34.12
C ARG A 75 6.23 13.11 -35.38
N ARG A 76 6.18 11.78 -35.39
CA ARG A 76 6.58 10.92 -36.52
C ARG A 76 5.36 10.47 -37.31
N CYS A 77 5.53 10.28 -38.62
CA CYS A 77 4.52 9.71 -39.50
C CYS A 77 4.22 8.27 -39.09
N GLY A 78 2.94 7.88 -39.00
CA GLY A 78 2.55 6.52 -38.62
C GLY A 78 2.79 5.47 -39.71
N ASN A 79 2.93 5.89 -40.97
CA ASN A 79 3.18 4.98 -42.10
C ASN A 79 4.68 4.71 -42.31
N CYS A 80 5.53 5.75 -42.27
CA CYS A 80 6.96 5.62 -42.58
C CYS A 80 7.93 6.00 -41.45
N GLY A 81 7.44 6.48 -40.29
CA GLY A 81 8.25 6.81 -39.12
C GLY A 81 9.10 8.10 -39.23
N GLU A 82 9.09 8.77 -40.37
CA GLU A 82 9.81 10.02 -40.60
C GLU A 82 9.07 11.23 -40.00
N THR A 83 9.80 12.26 -39.62
CA THR A 83 9.24 13.53 -39.13
C THR A 83 8.96 14.49 -40.30
N GLY A 84 8.16 15.54 -40.08
CA GLY A 84 7.88 16.57 -41.08
C GLY A 84 6.64 16.33 -41.96
N HIS A 85 5.98 15.17 -41.84
CA HIS A 85 4.70 14.90 -42.49
C HIS A 85 3.85 13.93 -41.64
N ASN A 86 2.57 13.78 -41.99
CA ASN A 86 1.66 12.85 -41.30
C ASN A 86 1.27 11.69 -42.23
N SER A 87 0.61 10.66 -41.70
CA SER A 87 0.20 9.49 -42.50
C SER A 87 -0.72 9.83 -43.68
N ARG A 88 -1.46 10.93 -43.63
CA ARG A 88 -2.36 11.37 -44.73
C ARG A 88 -1.60 12.02 -45.89
N THR A 89 -0.40 12.54 -45.64
CA THR A 89 0.46 13.19 -46.64
C THR A 89 1.71 12.38 -46.95
N CYS A 90 1.77 11.12 -46.50
CA CYS A 90 2.90 10.25 -46.73
C CYS A 90 2.99 9.86 -48.21
N LYS A 91 4.19 10.06 -48.79
CA LYS A 91 4.49 9.65 -50.17
C LYS A 91 4.98 8.19 -50.26
N LYS A 92 5.27 7.59 -49.11
CA LYS A 92 5.65 6.18 -48.94
C LYS A 92 4.40 5.44 -48.45
N ASN A 93 3.48 5.15 -49.36
CA ASN A 93 2.38 4.22 -49.08
C ASN A 93 2.88 2.80 -49.24
#